data_AF-A0A924UCC4-F1
#
_entry.id   AF-A0A924UCC4-F1
#
_cell.length_a   1.000
_cell.length_b   1.000
_cell.length_c   1.000
_cell.angle_alpha   90.00
_cell.angle_beta   90.00
_cell.angle_gamma   90.00
#
_symmetry.space_group_name_H-M   'P 1'
#
loop_
_entity.id
_entity.type
_entity.pdbx_description
1 polymer ?
#
loop_
_entity_poly.entity_id
_entity_poly.type
_entity_poly.pdbx_seq_one_letter_code
_entity_poly.pdbx_strand_id
1 'polypeptide(L)'
;QTLNAGPEAVELVAIGSPHASLIECRALADALGGRASCIPTNVTAGRAIMAQARAVGTLARLESSGVQILPDLCWCSISEPVFPPGTRALMTNSGKYAHYGPGLSGRAVRFGGLAACAEAAVTGHATRTLPLWLA
;
A
#
# COMPACT_ATOMS: atom_id res chain seq x y z
N GLN A 1 -8.83 -19.72 8.17
CA GLN A 1 -8.98 -18.27 7.91
C GLN A 1 -9.08 -18.09 6.41
N THR A 2 -10.14 -17.46 5.89
CA THR A 2 -10.30 -17.25 4.44
C THR A 2 -9.40 -16.09 4.02
N LEU A 3 -8.48 -16.34 3.08
CA LEU A 3 -7.57 -15.32 2.57
C LEU A 3 -8.38 -14.21 1.89
N ASN A 4 -8.02 -12.95 2.16
CA ASN A 4 -8.56 -11.77 1.47
C ASN A 4 -10.08 -11.52 1.64
N ALA A 5 -10.69 -12.03 2.72
CA ALA A 5 -12.13 -11.89 3.00
C ALA A 5 -12.52 -10.56 3.71
N GLY A 6 -11.64 -9.56 3.70
CA GLY A 6 -11.91 -8.25 4.31
C GLY A 6 -13.01 -7.45 3.57
N PRO A 7 -13.51 -6.35 4.17
CA PRO A 7 -14.46 -5.47 3.50
C PRO A 7 -13.85 -4.82 2.26
N GLU A 8 -14.71 -4.31 1.37
CA GLU A 8 -14.26 -3.53 0.19
C GLU A 8 -13.74 -2.16 0.60
N ALA A 9 -14.47 -1.44 1.45
CA ALA A 9 -13.99 -0.19 2.01
C ALA A 9 -12.69 -0.43 2.80
N VAL A 10 -11.66 0.32 2.47
CA VAL A 10 -10.36 0.33 3.15
C VAL A 10 -9.97 1.76 3.46
N GLU A 11 -9.34 1.98 4.62
CA GLU A 11 -8.97 3.32 5.08
C GLU A 11 -7.45 3.57 5.01
N LEU A 12 -6.67 2.56 4.58
CA LEU A 12 -5.22 2.66 4.43
C LEU A 12 -4.74 1.75 3.29
N VAL A 13 -3.83 2.27 2.46
CA VAL A 13 -2.99 1.44 1.58
C VAL A 13 -1.58 1.35 2.16
N ALA A 14 -1.11 0.12 2.35
CA ALA A 14 0.13 -0.21 3.04
C ALA A 14 1.08 -1.00 2.13
N ILE A 15 2.08 -0.33 1.55
CA ILE A 15 2.97 -0.91 0.54
C ILE A 15 4.35 -1.20 1.11
N GLY A 16 4.91 -2.32 0.66
CA GLY A 16 6.31 -2.66 0.85
C GLY A 16 6.61 -3.25 2.21
N SER A 17 6.00 -4.36 2.64
CA SER A 17 6.39 -5.02 3.90
C SER A 17 7.56 -6.02 3.71
N PRO A 18 8.80 -5.73 4.16
CA PRO A 18 9.23 -4.60 5.00
C PRO A 18 9.66 -3.33 4.25
N HIS A 19 10.24 -3.44 3.04
CA HIS A 19 10.57 -2.29 2.19
C HIS A 19 10.22 -2.56 0.73
N ALA A 20 9.63 -1.57 0.06
CA ALA A 20 9.40 -1.56 -1.37
C ALA A 20 10.73 -1.42 -2.13
N SER A 21 10.84 -2.14 -3.23
CA SER A 21 11.90 -1.98 -4.23
C SER A 21 11.65 -0.77 -5.14
N LEU A 22 12.69 -0.33 -5.85
CA LEU A 22 12.54 0.75 -6.84
C LEU A 22 11.53 0.41 -7.94
N ILE A 23 11.47 -0.87 -8.35
CA ILE A 23 10.54 -1.36 -9.36
C ILE A 23 9.10 -1.25 -8.85
N GLU A 24 8.84 -1.64 -7.60
CA GLU A 24 7.52 -1.50 -6.99
C GLU A 24 7.11 -0.03 -6.83
N CYS A 25 8.03 0.86 -6.43
CA CYS A 25 7.76 2.29 -6.37
C CYS A 25 7.37 2.87 -7.75
N ARG A 26 8.07 2.47 -8.82
CA ARG A 26 7.75 2.87 -10.19
C ARG A 26 6.39 2.34 -10.62
N ALA A 27 6.16 1.04 -10.42
CA ALA A 27 4.89 0.41 -10.79
C ALA A 27 3.70 1.03 -10.05
N LEU A 28 3.86 1.40 -8.77
CA LEU A 28 2.83 2.14 -8.03
C LEU A 28 2.61 3.55 -8.61
N ALA A 29 3.69 4.29 -8.89
CA ALA A 29 3.60 5.63 -9.47
C ALA A 29 2.95 5.63 -10.86
N ASP A 30 3.26 4.62 -11.67
CA ASP A 30 2.68 4.41 -13.00
C ASP A 30 1.19 4.04 -12.89
N ALA A 31 0.83 3.16 -11.96
CA ALA A 31 -0.57 2.79 -11.72
C ALA A 31 -1.42 3.94 -11.18
N LEU A 32 -0.86 4.80 -10.31
CA LEU A 32 -1.54 6.01 -9.85
C LEU A 32 -1.77 6.99 -11.02
N GLY A 33 -0.84 7.07 -11.96
CA GLY A 33 -0.98 7.90 -13.16
C GLY A 33 -1.18 9.40 -12.84
N GLY A 34 -0.66 9.87 -11.70
CA GLY A 34 -0.82 11.25 -11.23
C GLY A 34 -2.15 11.55 -10.52
N ARG A 35 -3.01 10.54 -10.34
CA ARG A 35 -4.24 10.69 -9.55
C ARG A 35 -3.91 10.78 -8.06
N ALA A 36 -4.57 11.70 -7.37
CA ALA A 36 -4.40 11.86 -5.93
C ALA A 36 -5.07 10.71 -5.15
N SER A 37 -4.40 10.20 -4.13
CA SER A 37 -4.97 9.28 -3.16
C SER A 37 -6.01 9.97 -2.30
N CYS A 38 -7.20 9.39 -2.15
CA CYS A 38 -8.26 9.89 -1.28
C CYS A 38 -8.18 9.33 0.15
N ILE A 39 -7.43 8.24 0.35
CA ILE A 39 -7.13 7.65 1.65
C ILE A 39 -5.61 7.65 1.91
N PRO A 40 -5.17 7.61 3.18
CA PRO A 40 -3.77 7.43 3.52
C PRO A 40 -3.12 6.29 2.74
N THR A 41 -2.01 6.60 2.07
CA THR A 41 -1.26 5.64 1.26
C THR A 41 0.20 5.75 1.62
N ASN A 42 0.73 4.72 2.27
CA ASN A 42 2.06 4.73 2.84
C ASN A 42 2.92 3.65 2.16
N VAL A 43 4.13 4.02 1.77
CA VAL A 43 5.15 3.12 1.22
C VAL A 43 6.31 3.10 2.19
N THR A 44 6.66 1.93 2.72
CA THR A 44 7.93 1.80 3.46
C THR A 44 9.03 1.43 2.48
N ALA A 45 10.20 2.07 2.58
CA ALA A 45 11.34 1.80 1.69
C ALA A 45 12.67 2.06 2.40
N GLY A 46 13.74 1.38 1.98
CA GLY A 46 15.09 1.66 2.48
C GLY A 46 15.63 2.98 1.90
N ARG A 47 16.46 3.70 2.66
CA ARG A 47 17.03 5.00 2.22
C ARG A 47 17.71 4.97 0.86
N ALA A 48 18.43 3.89 0.54
CA ALA A 48 19.08 3.73 -0.76
C ALA A 48 18.06 3.71 -1.92
N ILE A 49 16.94 3.00 -1.74
CA ILE A 49 15.85 2.96 -2.71
C ILE A 49 15.19 4.33 -2.82
N MET A 50 14.97 5.03 -1.69
CA MET A 50 14.42 6.39 -1.72
C MET A 50 15.33 7.37 -2.48
N ALA A 51 16.65 7.28 -2.29
CA ALA A 51 17.63 8.10 -3.01
C ALA A 51 17.58 7.81 -4.53
N GLN A 52 17.55 6.52 -4.92
CA GLN A 52 17.39 6.12 -6.31
C GLN A 52 16.07 6.61 -6.91
N ALA A 53 14.95 6.41 -6.20
CA ALA A 53 13.63 6.85 -6.62
C ALA A 53 13.54 8.38 -6.76
N ARG A 54 14.24 9.12 -5.91
CA ARG A 54 14.37 10.58 -6.02
C ARG A 54 15.16 10.98 -7.26
N ALA A 55 16.30 10.33 -7.51
CA ALA A 55 17.16 10.63 -8.66
C ALA A 55 16.45 10.42 -10.01
N VAL A 56 15.52 9.45 -10.08
CA VAL A 56 14.73 9.16 -11.29
C VAL A 56 13.33 9.78 -11.28
N GLY A 57 13.04 10.72 -10.37
CA GLY A 57 11.76 11.43 -10.27
C GLY A 57 10.55 10.60 -9.81
N THR A 58 10.73 9.31 -9.53
CA THR A 58 9.65 8.42 -9.06
C THR A 58 9.11 8.87 -7.71
N LEU A 59 10.00 9.30 -6.80
CA LEU A 59 9.58 9.74 -5.47
C LEU A 59 8.67 10.96 -5.54
N ALA A 60 9.02 11.95 -6.38
CA ALA A 60 8.22 13.16 -6.58
C ALA A 60 6.83 12.84 -7.16
N ARG A 61 6.72 11.87 -8.07
CA ARG A 61 5.43 11.43 -8.64
C ARG A 61 4.52 10.77 -7.59
N LEU A 62 5.11 10.00 -6.68
CA LEU A 62 4.37 9.39 -5.56
C LEU A 62 3.90 10.47 -4.58
N GLU A 63 4.82 11.34 -4.15
CA GLU A 63 4.52 12.45 -3.24
C GLU A 63 3.45 13.41 -3.82
N SER A 64 3.50 13.73 -5.12
CA SER A 64 2.48 14.57 -5.77
C SER A 64 1.10 13.91 -5.85
N SER A 65 1.05 12.58 -5.73
CA SER A 65 -0.19 11.80 -5.67
C SER A 65 -0.70 11.65 -4.23
N GLY A 66 -0.04 12.24 -3.23
CA GLY A 66 -0.42 12.14 -1.81
C GLY A 66 0.15 10.92 -1.09
N VAL A 67 1.04 10.15 -1.72
CA VAL A 67 1.68 8.98 -1.09
C VAL A 67 2.78 9.43 -0.13
N GLN A 68 2.77 8.89 1.09
CA GLN A 68 3.82 9.10 2.08
C GLN A 68 4.87 7.98 2.00
N ILE A 69 6.14 8.34 1.85
CA ILE A 69 7.25 7.38 1.85
C ILE A 69 7.97 7.40 3.20
N LEU A 70 8.01 6.25 3.86
CA LEU A 70 8.53 6.06 5.20
C LEU A 70 9.88 5.32 5.16
N PRO A 71 10.99 5.96 5.59
CA PRO A 71 12.31 5.33 5.56
C PRO A 71 12.45 4.26 6.65
N ASP A 72 12.99 3.10 6.28
CA ASP A 72 13.50 2.05 7.19
C ASP A 72 12.48 1.50 8.22
N LEU A 73 11.17 1.64 7.96
CA LEU A 73 10.11 1.09 8.81
C LEU A 73 9.57 -0.25 8.29
N CYS A 74 9.13 -1.13 9.19
CA CYS A 74 8.39 -2.34 8.86
C CYS A 74 6.93 -2.18 9.28
N TRP A 75 5.99 -2.60 8.44
CA TRP A 75 4.56 -2.69 8.77
C TRP A 75 4.25 -3.50 10.04
N CYS A 76 5.14 -4.42 10.41
CA CYS A 76 5.07 -5.19 11.64
C CYS A 76 5.30 -4.38 12.92
N SER A 77 5.89 -3.19 12.82
CA SER A 77 6.25 -2.33 13.95
C SER A 77 5.59 -0.95 13.89
N ILE A 78 4.69 -0.73 12.93
CA ILE A 78 3.98 0.53 12.77
C ILE A 78 2.87 0.64 13.82
N SER A 79 2.87 1.77 14.53
CA SER A 79 1.84 2.16 15.50
C SER A 79 1.09 3.40 15.02
N GLU A 80 0.02 3.75 15.73
CA GLU A 80 -0.60 5.07 15.58
C GLU A 80 0.42 6.17 15.94
N PRO A 81 0.41 7.34 15.26
CA PRO A 81 -0.53 7.75 14.20
C PRO A 81 -0.07 7.40 12.77
N VAL A 82 1.10 6.77 12.59
CA VAL A 82 1.57 6.33 11.25
C VAL A 82 0.61 5.30 10.66
N PHE A 83 0.12 4.41 11.51
CA PHE A 83 -1.16 3.75 11.29
C PHE A 83 -2.28 4.75 11.59
N PRO A 84 -3.08 5.20 10.60
CA PRO A 84 -4.08 6.23 10.86
C PRO A 84 -5.10 5.77 11.91
N PRO A 85 -5.35 6.56 12.96
CA PRO A 85 -6.36 6.25 13.95
C PRO A 85 -7.73 6.07 13.26
N GLY A 86 -8.42 4.98 13.59
CA GLY A 86 -9.72 4.65 13.00
C GLY A 86 -9.68 3.75 11.75
N THR A 87 -8.49 3.41 11.24
CA THR A 87 -8.36 2.41 10.16
C THR A 87 -8.95 1.07 10.62
N ARG A 88 -9.99 0.57 9.96
CA ARG A 88 -10.64 -0.71 10.29
C ARG A 88 -10.22 -1.82 9.33
N ALA A 89 -9.91 -1.44 8.10
CA ALA A 89 -9.40 -2.29 7.05
C ALA A 89 -8.31 -1.57 6.24
N LEU A 90 -7.30 -2.32 5.82
CA LEU A 90 -6.23 -1.81 4.97
C LEU A 90 -6.01 -2.73 3.77
N MET A 91 -5.39 -2.21 2.72
CA MET A 91 -4.96 -2.98 1.57
C MET A 91 -3.43 -3.01 1.45
N THR A 92 -2.84 -4.15 1.07
CA THR A 92 -1.39 -4.31 0.92
C THR A 92 -1.01 -5.16 -0.28
N ASN A 93 0.18 -4.89 -0.84
CA ASN A 93 0.82 -5.72 -1.87
C ASN A 93 1.67 -6.88 -1.30
N SER A 94 1.76 -7.01 0.02
CA SER A 94 2.57 -8.03 0.67
C SER A 94 1.71 -9.18 1.17
N GLY A 95 1.85 -10.36 0.55
CA GLY A 95 1.16 -11.58 1.00
C GLY A 95 1.56 -11.96 2.43
N LYS A 96 2.82 -11.70 2.80
CA LYS A 96 3.32 -11.86 4.17
C LYS A 96 2.53 -10.99 5.15
N TYR A 97 2.42 -9.68 4.89
CA TYR A 97 1.67 -8.78 5.77
C TYR A 97 0.18 -9.07 5.77
N ALA A 98 -0.39 -9.45 4.63
CA ALA A 98 -1.78 -9.88 4.57
C ALA A 98 -2.09 -11.09 5.48
N HIS A 99 -1.11 -11.97 5.69
CA HIS A 99 -1.24 -13.11 6.57
C HIS A 99 -1.14 -12.74 8.06
N TYR A 100 -0.07 -12.04 8.48
CA TYR A 100 0.16 -11.78 9.91
C TYR A 100 -0.42 -10.45 10.41
N GLY A 101 -0.67 -9.49 9.52
CA GLY A 101 -1.14 -8.14 9.82
C GLY A 101 -2.44 -8.06 10.61
N PRO A 102 -3.46 -8.91 10.35
CA PRO A 102 -4.66 -8.96 11.18
C PRO A 102 -4.36 -9.31 12.64
N GLY A 103 -3.42 -10.24 12.89
CA GLY A 103 -3.02 -10.63 14.23
C GLY A 103 -2.25 -9.54 14.99
N LEU A 104 -1.53 -8.66 14.28
CA LEU A 104 -0.79 -7.56 14.90
C LEU A 104 -1.65 -6.32 15.16
N SER A 105 -2.50 -5.95 14.20
CA SER A 105 -3.23 -4.68 14.21
C SER A 105 -4.69 -4.81 14.66
N GLY A 106 -5.23 -6.03 14.69
CA GLY A 106 -6.66 -6.27 14.88
C GLY A 106 -7.55 -5.75 13.74
N ARG A 107 -6.96 -5.32 12.62
CA ARG A 107 -7.67 -4.77 11.46
C ARG A 107 -7.83 -5.80 10.35
N ALA A 108 -8.87 -5.66 9.55
CA ALA A 108 -9.02 -6.48 8.35
C ALA A 108 -7.96 -6.11 7.31
N VAL A 109 -7.48 -7.10 6.55
CA VAL A 109 -6.49 -6.85 5.49
C VAL A 109 -7.00 -7.40 4.16
N ARG A 110 -6.90 -6.56 3.14
CA ARG A 110 -7.06 -6.92 1.72
C ARG A 110 -5.69 -7.07 1.07
N PHE A 111 -5.54 -8.10 0.26
CA PHE A 111 -4.34 -8.37 -0.52
C PHE A 111 -4.63 -8.15 -2.01
N GLY A 112 -3.71 -7.49 -2.70
CA GLY A 112 -3.80 -7.32 -4.15
C GLY A 112 -2.49 -6.81 -4.75
N GLY A 113 -2.40 -6.80 -6.07
CA GLY A 113 -1.26 -6.22 -6.78
C GLY A 113 -1.18 -4.70 -6.63
N LEU A 114 -0.08 -4.10 -7.06
CA LEU A 114 0.14 -2.64 -6.99
C LEU A 114 -0.92 -1.84 -7.75
N ALA A 115 -1.39 -2.34 -8.89
CA ALA A 115 -2.46 -1.69 -9.64
C ALA A 115 -3.77 -1.63 -8.83
N ALA A 116 -4.16 -2.73 -8.19
CA ALA A 116 -5.34 -2.76 -7.34
C ALA A 116 -5.17 -1.90 -6.07
N CYS A 117 -3.95 -1.85 -5.51
CA CYS A 117 -3.64 -0.95 -4.41
C CYS A 117 -3.72 0.52 -4.83
N ALA A 118 -3.27 0.88 -6.03
CA ALA A 118 -3.39 2.24 -6.58
C ALA A 118 -4.86 2.63 -6.78
N GLU A 119 -5.69 1.72 -7.33
CA GLU A 119 -7.13 1.96 -7.43
C GLU A 119 -7.77 2.13 -6.05
N ALA A 120 -7.42 1.30 -5.07
CA ALA A 120 -7.92 1.44 -3.71
C ALA A 120 -7.48 2.77 -3.07
N ALA A 121 -6.25 3.24 -3.33
CA ALA A 121 -5.76 4.53 -2.85
C ALA A 121 -6.60 5.70 -3.38
N VAL A 122 -7.07 5.62 -4.63
CA VAL A 122 -7.84 6.68 -5.30
C VAL A 122 -9.35 6.58 -4.98
N THR A 123 -9.86 5.38 -4.70
CA THR A 123 -11.31 5.13 -4.54
C THR A 123 -11.75 4.85 -3.12
N GLY A 124 -10.82 4.52 -2.21
CA GLY A 124 -11.13 4.01 -0.87
C GLY A 124 -11.65 2.57 -0.86
N HIS A 125 -11.63 1.86 -2.00
CA HIS A 125 -12.26 0.54 -2.14
C HIS A 125 -11.34 -0.49 -2.81
N ALA A 126 -11.20 -1.65 -2.17
CA ALA A 126 -10.49 -2.79 -2.73
C ALA A 126 -11.34 -3.49 -3.80
N THR A 127 -10.81 -3.54 -5.02
CA THR A 127 -11.48 -4.17 -6.17
C THR A 127 -11.81 -5.65 -5.90
N ARG A 128 -12.98 -6.11 -6.37
CA ARG A 128 -13.37 -7.53 -6.38
C ARG A 128 -13.04 -8.26 -7.67
N THR A 129 -12.60 -7.51 -8.68
CA THR A 129 -12.34 -8.06 -10.01
C THR A 129 -11.26 -9.12 -9.91
N LEU A 130 -11.62 -10.35 -10.30
CA LEU A 130 -10.66 -11.41 -10.46
C LEU A 130 -9.74 -11.05 -11.63
N PRO A 131 -8.43 -11.33 -11.54
CA PRO A 131 -7.56 -11.16 -12.69
C PRO A 131 -8.05 -12.07 -13.83
N LEU A 132 -7.82 -11.67 -15.08
CA LEU A 132 -8.38 -12.33 -16.27
C LEU A 132 -8.14 -13.85 -16.36
N TRP A 133 -7.06 -14.34 -15.75
CA TRP A 133 -6.72 -15.77 -15.74
C TRP A 133 -7.51 -16.59 -14.69
N LEU A 134 -8.30 -15.95 -13.84
CA LEU A 134 -9.20 -16.54 -12.84
C LEU A 134 -10.69 -16.25 -13.12
N ALA A 135 -10.98 -15.45 -14.15
CA ALA A 135 -12.35 -15.05 -14.50
C ALA A 135 -13.09 -16.14 -15.29
#